data_AF-A0A382P5H2-F1
#
_entry.id   AF-A0A382P5H2-F1
#
_cell.length_a   1.000
_cell.length_b   1.000
_cell.length_c   1.000
_cell.angle_alpha   90.00
_cell.angle_beta   90.00
_cell.angle_gamma   90.00
#
_symmetry.space_group_name_H-M   'P 1'
#
loop_
_entity.id
_entity.type
_entity.pdbx_description
1 polymer ?
#
loop_
_entity_poly.entity_id
_entity_poly.type
_entity_poly.pdbx_seq_one_letter_code
_entity_poly.pdbx_strand_id
1 'polypeptide(L)'
;MAVPAAPHMMGFEQPDGSQFQGFLKGDEYFSWIQTENQEVVVQNPTNGFFEFGKLSKNSEGFSELVPSGTRVVERGFGSRRLPSYLEQVSRSALGQIWKRKRQKRLKEMKIPRLKE
;
A
#
# COMPACT_ATOMS: atom_id res chain seq x y z
N MET A 1 4.55 -15.32 -25.15
CA MET A 1 3.33 -15.62 -24.35
C MET A 1 2.83 -14.29 -23.80
N ALA A 2 1.69 -13.81 -24.29
CA ALA A 2 1.06 -12.59 -23.78
C ALA A 2 0.18 -12.97 -22.59
N VAL A 3 0.57 -12.53 -21.39
CA VAL A 3 -0.24 -12.70 -20.18
C VAL A 3 -1.41 -11.72 -20.25
N PRO A 4 -2.68 -12.17 -20.17
CA PRO A 4 -3.80 -11.25 -20.15
C PRO A 4 -3.73 -10.41 -18.87
N ALA A 5 -3.71 -9.08 -19.02
CA ALA A 5 -3.81 -8.11 -17.95
C ALA A 5 -5.24 -8.13 -17.40
N ALA A 6 -5.60 -9.18 -16.67
CA ALA A 6 -6.80 -9.17 -15.88
C ALA A 6 -6.43 -8.71 -14.47
N PRO A 7 -7.12 -7.71 -13.92
CA PRO A 7 -6.94 -7.28 -12.53
C PRO A 7 -7.50 -8.37 -11.62
N HIS A 8 -6.81 -9.50 -11.53
CA HIS A 8 -7.25 -10.63 -10.74
C HIS A 8 -6.96 -10.34 -9.27
N MET A 9 -7.94 -10.69 -8.44
CA MET A 9 -7.76 -10.76 -7.01
C MET A 9 -6.68 -11.79 -6.71
N MET A 10 -5.62 -11.38 -6.00
CA MET A 10 -4.49 -12.21 -5.62
C MET A 10 -4.59 -12.58 -4.13
N GLY A 11 -4.25 -13.82 -3.80
CA GLY A 11 -4.02 -14.24 -2.42
C GLY A 11 -2.63 -13.80 -1.96
N PHE A 12 -2.56 -13.14 -0.81
CA PHE A 12 -1.34 -12.71 -0.15
C PHE A 12 -1.19 -13.51 1.14
N GLU A 13 -0.04 -14.15 1.29
CA GLU A 13 0.33 -14.88 2.50
C GLU A 13 1.11 -13.97 3.46
N GLN A 14 0.78 -14.08 4.75
CA GLN A 14 1.40 -13.34 5.83
C GLN A 14 2.49 -14.19 6.52
N PRO A 15 3.41 -13.57 7.27
CA PRO A 15 4.46 -14.30 7.98
C PRO A 15 3.95 -15.36 8.99
N ASP A 16 2.71 -15.25 9.46
CA ASP A 16 2.09 -16.25 10.34
C ASP A 16 1.39 -17.41 9.60
N GLY A 17 1.40 -17.41 8.26
CA GLY A 17 0.69 -18.38 7.43
C GLY A 17 -0.77 -18.02 7.14
N SER A 18 -1.31 -16.97 7.77
CA SER A 18 -2.62 -16.41 7.38
C SER A 18 -2.57 -15.87 5.97
N GLN A 19 -3.67 -16.02 5.22
CA GLN A 19 -3.78 -15.50 3.87
C GLN A 19 -4.95 -14.51 3.79
N PHE A 20 -4.85 -13.54 2.88
CA PHE A 20 -5.96 -12.65 2.54
C PHE A 20 -5.96 -12.33 1.05
N GLN A 21 -7.13 -11.99 0.51
CA GLN A 21 -7.27 -11.65 -0.90
C GLN A 21 -7.32 -10.14 -1.16
N GLY A 22 -6.72 -9.70 -2.27
CA GLY A 22 -6.75 -8.30 -2.68
C GLY A 22 -6.18 -8.04 -4.08
N PHE A 23 -6.34 -6.82 -4.56
CA PHE A 23 -5.82 -6.36 -5.84
C PHE A 23 -4.52 -5.59 -5.61
N LEU A 24 -3.42 -6.08 -6.17
CA LEU A 24 -2.18 -5.30 -6.21
C LEU A 24 -2.37 -4.10 -7.14
N LYS A 25 -2.15 -2.90 -6.61
CA LYS A 25 -2.25 -1.63 -7.35
C LYS A 25 -0.97 -0.83 -7.22
N GLY A 26 -0.75 0.04 -8.20
CA GLY A 26 0.42 0.91 -8.27
C GLY A 26 1.45 0.45 -9.28
N ASP A 27 2.68 0.92 -9.10
CA ASP A 27 3.77 0.84 -10.08
C ASP A 27 5.15 0.91 -9.39
N GLU A 28 6.22 1.07 -10.17
CA GLU A 28 7.61 1.13 -9.70
C GLU A 28 7.87 2.19 -8.61
N TYR A 29 7.07 3.26 -8.55
CA TYR A 29 7.25 4.33 -7.57
C TYR A 29 6.47 4.10 -6.29
N PHE A 30 5.31 3.44 -6.38
CA PHE A 30 4.40 3.27 -5.27
C PHE A 30 3.39 2.17 -5.57
N SER A 31 3.40 1.13 -4.75
CA SER A 31 2.44 0.04 -4.80
C SER A 31 1.74 -0.13 -3.46
N TRP A 32 0.49 -0.58 -3.52
CA TRP A 32 -0.35 -0.92 -2.38
C TRP A 32 -1.33 -2.02 -2.77
N ILE A 33 -1.88 -2.71 -1.79
CA ILE A 33 -2.90 -3.74 -2.02
C ILE A 33 -4.26 -3.11 -1.70
N GLN A 34 -5.25 -3.36 -2.54
CA GLN A 34 -6.63 -2.94 -2.31
C GLN A 34 -7.51 -4.16 -2.07
N THR A 35 -8.17 -4.26 -0.91
CA THR A 35 -9.12 -5.34 -0.64
C THR A 35 -10.42 -5.15 -1.45
N GLU A 36 -11.29 -6.16 -1.45
CA GLU A 36 -12.63 -6.08 -2.05
C GLU A 36 -13.46 -4.91 -1.47
N ASN A 37 -13.33 -4.62 -0.18
CA ASN A 37 -14.00 -3.51 0.49
C ASN A 37 -13.35 -2.14 0.23
N GLN A 38 -12.49 -2.04 -0.80
CA GLN A 38 -11.76 -0.84 -1.19
C GLN A 38 -10.74 -0.35 -0.16
N GLU A 39 -10.37 -1.19 0.80
CA GLU A 39 -9.44 -0.86 1.88
C GLU A 39 -8.01 -0.90 1.35
N VAL A 40 -7.19 0.05 1.77
CA VAL A 40 -5.77 0.09 1.38
C VAL A 40 -4.97 -0.71 2.39
N VAL A 41 -4.09 -1.57 1.89
CA VAL A 41 -3.22 -2.45 2.66
C VAL A 41 -1.78 -2.24 2.21
N VAL A 42 -0.88 -2.20 3.17
CA VAL A 42 0.56 -2.04 2.97
C VAL A 42 1.32 -3.08 3.78
N GLN A 43 2.46 -3.51 3.27
CA GLN A 43 3.37 -4.33 4.04
C GLN A 43 4.12 -3.43 5.04
N ASN A 44 4.12 -3.83 6.30
CA ASN A 44 4.93 -3.19 7.33
C ASN A 44 6.38 -3.73 7.22
N PRO A 45 7.36 -2.87 6.88
CA PRO A 45 8.74 -3.30 6.68
C PRO A 45 9.43 -3.75 7.98
N THR A 46 8.88 -3.42 9.15
CA THR A 46 9.46 -3.78 10.45
C THR A 46 9.19 -5.23 10.83
N ASN A 47 8.01 -5.76 10.49
CA ASN A 47 7.56 -7.10 10.92
C ASN A 47 7.21 -8.02 9.73
N GLY A 48 7.17 -7.51 8.50
CA GLY A 48 6.80 -8.24 7.30
C GLY A 48 5.30 -8.51 7.13
N PHE A 49 4.46 -8.13 8.09
CA PHE A 49 3.02 -8.35 8.05
C PHE A 49 2.33 -7.32 7.16
N PHE A 50 1.24 -7.76 6.52
CA PHE A 50 0.33 -6.86 5.83
C PHE A 50 -0.64 -6.20 6.81
N GLU A 51 -0.66 -4.88 6.80
CA GLU A 51 -1.45 -4.05 7.71
C GLU A 51 -2.28 -3.05 6.90
N PHE A 52 -3.42 -2.61 7.47
CA PHE A 52 -4.20 -1.56 6.84
C PHE A 52 -3.36 -0.29 6.74
N GLY A 53 -3.37 0.34 5.57
CA GLY A 53 -2.72 1.61 5.34
C GLY A 53 -3.55 2.73 5.95
N LYS A 54 -2.88 3.66 6.63
CA LYS A 54 -3.47 4.93 7.07
C LYS A 54 -2.70 6.09 6.47
N LEU A 55 -3.39 7.20 6.28
CA LEU A 55 -2.75 8.46 5.91
C LEU A 55 -2.19 9.11 7.17
N SER A 56 -0.88 9.33 7.20
CA SER A 56 -0.21 10.13 8.23
C SER A 56 0.49 11.31 7.58
N LYS A 57 0.76 12.36 8.34
CA LYS A 57 1.63 13.45 7.88
C LYS A 57 3.06 13.16 8.29
N ASN A 58 4.00 13.44 7.39
CA ASN A 58 5.41 13.36 7.67
C ASN A 58 5.92 14.66 8.34
N SER A 59 7.19 14.69 8.73
CA SER A 59 7.80 15.86 9.38
C SER A 59 7.79 17.13 8.51
N GLU A 60 7.62 16.99 7.20
CA GLU A 60 7.50 18.09 6.24
C GLU A 60 6.02 18.48 5.96
N GLY A 61 5.06 17.85 6.64
CA GLY A 61 3.63 18.12 6.52
C GLY A 61 2.94 17.42 5.34
N PHE A 62 3.65 16.59 4.58
CA PHE A 62 3.08 15.84 3.45
C PHE A 62 2.37 14.57 3.91
N SER A 63 1.27 14.23 3.23
CA SER A 63 0.59 12.95 3.44
C SER A 63 1.46 11.77 2.98
N GLU A 64 1.49 10.73 3.80
CA GLU A 64 2.19 9.48 3.61
C GLU A 64 1.29 8.30 3.93
N LEU A 65 1.37 7.26 3.10
CA LEU A 65 0.73 5.99 3.39
C LEU A 65 1.65 5.21 4.32
N VAL A 66 1.20 5.00 5.56
CA VAL A 66 1.95 4.27 6.58
C VAL A 66 1.13 3.08 7.09
N PRO A 67 1.79 2.00 7.55
CA PRO A 67 1.09 0.92 8.22
C PRO A 67 0.33 1.43 9.46
N SER A 68 -0.91 0.98 9.64
CA SER A 68 -1.73 1.38 10.78
C SER A 68 -1.35 0.69 12.08
N GLY A 69 -0.65 -0.43 12.04
CA GLY A 69 -0.47 -1.36 13.16
C GLY A 69 -1.59 -2.41 13.27
N THR A 70 -2.65 -2.28 12.47
CA THR A 70 -3.74 -3.27 12.43
C THR A 70 -3.48 -4.27 11.30
N ARG A 71 -3.20 -5.52 11.66
CA ARG A 71 -2.99 -6.61 10.71
C ARG A 71 -4.27 -6.89 9.92
N VAL A 72 -4.09 -7.09 8.62
CA VAL A 72 -5.14 -7.65 7.78
C VAL A 72 -5.20 -9.14 8.11
N VAL A 73 -6.34 -9.67 8.53
CA VAL A 73 -6.51 -11.11 8.82
C VAL A 73 -7.81 -11.58 8.22
N GLU A 74 -7.81 -12.75 7.58
CA GLU A 74 -9.03 -13.38 7.08
C GLU A 74 -9.82 -14.09 8.16
N ARG A 75 -10.48 -13.29 9.00
CA ARG A 75 -11.56 -13.79 9.86
C ARG A 75 -12.84 -13.95 9.05
N GLY A 76 -13.06 -15.16 8.53
CA GLY A 76 -14.36 -15.66 8.10
C GLY A 76 -14.99 -14.93 6.91
N PHE A 77 -15.54 -15.71 5.97
CA PHE A 77 -16.29 -15.21 4.82
C PHE A 77 -17.56 -14.49 5.27
N GLY A 78 -17.48 -13.17 5.49
CA GLY A 78 -18.65 -12.34 5.76
C GLY A 78 -18.32 -11.11 6.57
N SER A 79 -18.19 -9.97 5.90
CA SER A 79 -18.21 -8.64 6.52
C SER A 79 -16.95 -8.24 7.30
N ARG A 80 -15.77 -8.34 6.67
CA ARG A 80 -14.63 -7.51 7.11
C ARG A 80 -14.93 -6.05 6.77
N ARG A 81 -15.14 -5.22 7.77
CA ARG A 81 -15.16 -3.76 7.62
C ARG A 81 -13.86 -3.22 8.20
N LEU A 82 -13.37 -2.11 7.66
CA LEU A 82 -12.32 -1.32 8.31
C LEU A 82 -12.69 -1.15 9.79
N PRO A 83 -11.74 -1.34 10.73
CA PRO A 83 -11.93 -0.88 12.09
C PRO A 83 -12.44 0.56 12.04
N SER A 84 -13.47 0.89 12.82
CA SER A 84 -14.12 2.21 12.79
C SER A 84 -13.17 3.38 13.09
N TYR A 85 -12.02 3.09 13.71
CA TYR A 85 -10.94 4.05 13.96
C TYR A 85 -10.05 4.32 12.72
N LEU A 86 -10.10 3.48 11.69
CA LEU A 86 -9.33 3.66 10.46
C LEU A 86 -10.18 4.37 9.41
N GLU A 87 -9.76 5.59 9.06
CA GLU A 87 -10.34 6.32 7.95
C GLU A 87 -9.96 5.68 6.61
N GLN A 88 -10.92 5.63 5.69
CA GLN A 88 -10.69 5.12 4.36
C GLN A 88 -9.71 6.02 3.60
N VAL A 89 -8.65 5.42 3.07
CA VAL A 89 -7.64 6.15 2.31
C VAL A 89 -8.21 6.57 0.95
N SER A 90 -8.34 7.88 0.73
CA SER A 90 -8.84 8.42 -0.53
C SER A 90 -7.86 8.20 -1.68
N ARG A 91 -8.39 7.88 -2.88
CA ARG A 91 -7.62 7.80 -4.14
C ARG A 91 -6.84 9.07 -4.44
N SER A 92 -7.41 10.23 -4.14
CA SER A 92 -6.75 11.52 -4.35
C SER A 92 -5.49 11.66 -3.48
N ALA A 93 -5.52 11.12 -2.26
CA ALA A 93 -4.35 11.10 -1.38
C ALA A 93 -3.27 10.14 -1.90
N LEU A 94 -3.64 8.94 -2.37
CA LEU A 94 -2.73 8.00 -3.02
C LEU A 94 -2.05 8.62 -4.25
N GLY A 95 -2.80 9.35 -5.08
CA GLY A 95 -2.26 10.04 -6.24
C GLY A 95 -1.26 11.16 -5.90
N GLN A 96 -1.48 11.88 -4.80
CA GLN A 96 -0.53 12.89 -4.30
C GLN A 96 0.77 12.23 -3.81
N ILE A 97 0.65 11.13 -3.06
CA ILE A 97 1.80 10.34 -2.60
C ILE A 97 2.60 9.84 -3.79
N TRP A 98 1.94 9.27 -4.80
CA TRP A 98 2.57 8.79 -6.02
C TRP A 98 3.32 9.90 -6.77
N LYS A 99 2.68 11.04 -7.05
CA LYS A 99 3.33 12.18 -7.74
C LYS A 99 4.60 12.60 -7.01
N ARG A 100 4.55 12.68 -5.68
CA ARG A 100 5.68 13.09 -4.86
C ARG A 100 6.81 12.06 -4.92
N LYS A 101 6.52 10.76 -4.75
CA LYS A 101 7.53 9.69 -4.86
C LYS A 101 8.19 9.68 -6.24
N ARG A 102 7.40 9.83 -7.30
CA ARG A 102 7.90 9.93 -8.68
C ARG A 102 8.80 11.16 -8.87
N GLN A 103 8.38 12.34 -8.41
CA GLN A 103 9.19 13.56 -8.49
C GLN A 103 10.50 13.44 -7.71
N LYS A 104 10.47 12.86 -6.50
CA LYS A 104 11.67 12.62 -5.69
C LYS A 104 12.67 11.74 -6.46
N ARG A 105 12.20 10.61 -7.00
CA ARG A 105 13.03 9.70 -7.81
C ARG A 105 13.60 10.38 -9.05
N LEU A 106 12.81 11.17 -9.76
CA LEU A 106 13.28 11.94 -10.92
C LEU A 106 14.34 12.99 -10.55
N LYS A 107 14.22 13.63 -9.38
CA LYS A 107 15.25 14.55 -8.87
C LYS A 107 16.54 13.80 -8.51
N GLU A 108 16.43 12.67 -7.80
CA GLU A 108 17.57 11.83 -7.43
C GLU A 108 18.31 11.29 -8.66
N MET A 109 17.60 10.95 -9.74
CA MET A 109 18.20 10.50 -11.00
C MET A 109 18.91 11.63 -11.77
N LYS A 110 18.45 12.88 -11.63
CA LYS A 110 19.05 14.05 -12.28
C LYS A 110 20.26 14.60 -11.52
N ILE A 111 20.41 14.26 -10.24
CA ILE A 111 21.62 14.59 -9.48
C ILE A 111 22.70 13.59 -9.92
N PRO A 112 23.79 14.02 -10.58
CA PRO A 112 24.89 13.12 -10.90
C PRO A 112 25.39 12.50 -9.61
N ARG A 113 25.46 11.16 -9.58
CA ARG A 113 26.15 10.44 -8.50
C ARG A 113 27.62 10.86 -8.55
N LEU A 114 27.98 11.89 -7.79
CA LEU A 114 29.36 12.13 -7.42
C LEU A 114 29.79 10.89 -6.62
N LYS A 115 30.48 9.98 -7.31
CA LYS A 115 31.24 8.91 -6.68
C LYS A 115 32.38 9.58 -5.93
N GLU A 116 32.39 9.43 -4.61
CA GLU A 116 33.60 9.52 -3.80
C GLU A 116 34.50 8.31 -4.07
#